data_AF-A0A8C5LI71-F1
#
_entry.id   AF-A0A8C5LI71-F1
#
_cell.length_a   1.000
_cell.length_b   1.000
_cell.length_c   1.000
_cell.angle_alpha   90.00
_cell.angle_beta   90.00
_cell.angle_gamma   90.00
#
_symmetry.space_group_name_H-M   'P 1'
#
loop_
_entity.id
_entity.type
_entity.pdbx_description
1 polymer ?
#
loop_
_entity_poly.entity_id
_entity_poly.type
_entity_poly.pdbx_seq_one_letter_code
_entity_poly.pdbx_strand_id
1 'polypeptide(L)'
;RTQSSDLIISCDADKAFDRISWSYLRRFLKYHSFGVPILNLFNALYDAPSATITTNGLNSTPFLLERGTRQGCPLSPLLFNLALEPLLRIFQTCPDLSGIQVGAQEVRVVAFADDLLLFLSRPDKALPTLLTFLTEFHLASGFKLNYDKTLAIPLGTDYGSLTGQHNPFRWNRTGTFKYLGVLIPTTIAKLYEVNIPPLLSQLKNLFTSWAKLPLSYLGRCSLIKMVAFPRLLYPIQMLPLLLKRKDIAHIHALFTRFIWNGGRPRIALRKLQLPYNMGGLNLPDMQSYNVAALYRIVADWIADTSRYTDCALDRAMSFPSSPLAILHSPLSGIPPILRSNPLLFTGRE
;
A
#
# COMPACT_ATOMS: atom_id res chain seq x y z
N ARG A 1 -3.79 -23.85 4.05
CA ARG A 1 -3.70 -23.90 2.57
C ARG A 1 -5.00 -24.52 2.10
N THR A 2 -5.93 -23.72 1.60
CA THR A 2 -7.12 -24.21 0.90
C THR A 2 -6.69 -24.72 -0.47
N GLN A 3 -7.30 -25.80 -0.96
CA GLN A 3 -7.17 -26.31 -2.33
C GLN A 3 -7.89 -25.39 -3.35
N SER A 4 -8.15 -24.13 -3.00
CA SER A 4 -8.92 -23.20 -3.83
C SER A 4 -8.04 -22.56 -4.90
N SER A 5 -8.55 -22.51 -6.13
CA SER A 5 -7.99 -21.74 -7.24
C SER A 5 -8.52 -20.31 -7.15
N ASP A 6 -7.86 -19.49 -6.34
CA ASP A 6 -8.25 -18.09 -6.15
C ASP A 6 -7.33 -17.16 -6.97
N LEU A 7 -7.83 -15.96 -7.29
CA LEU A 7 -7.12 -14.99 -8.11
C LEU A 7 -7.18 -13.59 -7.48
N ILE A 8 -6.02 -12.95 -7.36
CA ILE A 8 -5.94 -11.51 -7.12
C ILE A 8 -5.72 -10.81 -8.46
N ILE A 9 -6.46 -9.76 -8.75
CA ILE A 9 -6.21 -8.87 -9.89
C ILE A 9 -5.77 -7.52 -9.34
N SER A 10 -4.50 -7.17 -9.57
CA SER A 10 -3.98 -5.83 -9.32
C SER A 10 -4.23 -4.98 -10.55
N CYS A 11 -5.28 -4.17 -10.50
CA CYS A 11 -5.68 -3.30 -11.60
C CYS A 11 -4.80 -2.05 -11.64
N ASP A 12 -4.45 -1.64 -12.85
CA ASP A 12 -3.80 -0.35 -13.14
C ASP A 12 -4.76 0.49 -13.97
N ALA A 13 -5.14 1.67 -13.49
CA ALA A 13 -6.03 2.55 -14.22
C ALA A 13 -5.26 3.37 -15.27
N ASP A 14 -5.74 3.34 -16.52
CA ASP A 14 -5.15 4.10 -17.62
C ASP A 14 -5.49 5.59 -17.47
N LYS A 15 -4.54 6.38 -16.97
CA LYS A 15 -4.70 7.84 -16.74
C LYS A 15 -5.96 8.15 -15.90
N ALA A 16 -6.03 7.57 -14.71
CA ALA A 16 -7.21 7.52 -13.85
C ALA A 16 -7.97 8.86 -13.76
N PHE A 17 -7.29 9.94 -13.37
CA PHE A 17 -7.91 11.25 -13.20
C PHE A 17 -8.34 11.87 -14.53
N ASP A 18 -7.58 11.70 -15.61
CA ASP A 18 -7.75 12.41 -16.88
C ASP A 18 -8.91 11.85 -17.73
N ARG A 19 -9.40 10.64 -17.42
CA ARG A 19 -10.40 9.96 -18.24
C ARG A 19 -11.84 10.13 -17.79
N ILE A 20 -12.06 10.51 -16.53
CA ILE A 20 -13.42 10.54 -15.95
C ILE A 20 -14.31 11.53 -16.70
N SER A 21 -15.46 11.05 -17.15
CA SER A 21 -16.47 11.84 -17.85
C SER A 21 -17.22 12.78 -16.90
N TRP A 22 -17.31 14.05 -17.27
CA TRP A 22 -18.09 15.03 -16.50
C TRP A 22 -19.59 14.84 -16.64
N SER A 23 -20.07 14.36 -17.80
CA SER A 23 -21.50 14.08 -17.98
C SER A 23 -21.94 12.93 -17.06
N TYR A 24 -21.08 11.91 -16.91
CA TYR A 24 -21.26 10.84 -15.94
C TYR A 24 -21.31 11.36 -14.51
N LEU A 25 -20.30 12.11 -14.08
CA LEU A 25 -20.25 12.68 -12.72
C LEU A 25 -21.45 13.59 -12.44
N ARG A 26 -21.84 14.45 -13.38
CA ARG A 26 -23.01 15.31 -13.25
C ARG A 26 -24.30 14.50 -13.08
N ARG A 27 -24.44 13.39 -13.82
CA ARG A 27 -25.58 12.48 -13.70
C ARG A 27 -25.56 11.73 -12.36
N PHE A 28 -24.40 11.26 -11.92
CA PHE A 28 -24.21 10.64 -10.60
C PHE A 28 -24.63 11.58 -9.48
N LEU A 29 -24.12 12.82 -9.46
CA LEU A 29 -24.44 13.82 -8.44
C LEU A 29 -25.95 14.12 -8.38
N LYS A 30 -26.60 14.26 -9.56
CA LYS A 30 -28.05 14.45 -9.65
C LYS A 30 -28.83 13.24 -9.16
N TYR A 31 -28.44 12.03 -9.55
CA TYR A 31 -29.10 10.78 -9.16
C TYR A 31 -29.06 10.59 -7.64
N HIS A 32 -27.93 10.89 -7.01
CA HIS A 32 -27.78 10.83 -5.55
C HIS A 32 -28.30 12.08 -4.82
N SER A 33 -29.06 12.95 -5.50
CA SER A 33 -29.72 14.12 -4.91
C SER A 33 -28.76 15.08 -4.18
N PHE A 34 -27.53 15.23 -4.67
CA PHE A 34 -26.62 16.25 -4.15
C PHE A 34 -27.26 17.64 -4.33
N GLY A 35 -27.17 18.47 -3.30
CA GLY A 35 -27.83 19.77 -3.27
C GLY A 35 -27.39 20.69 -4.41
N VAL A 36 -28.29 21.59 -4.81
CA VAL A 36 -28.06 22.61 -5.86
C VAL A 36 -26.72 23.36 -5.69
N PRO A 37 -26.28 23.75 -4.47
CA PRO A 37 -24.98 24.41 -4.30
C PRO A 37 -23.79 23.58 -4.80
N ILE A 38 -23.79 22.26 -4.57
CA ILE A 38 -22.71 21.35 -4.99
C ILE A 38 -22.73 21.18 -6.52
N LEU A 39 -23.92 21.03 -7.10
CA LEU A 39 -24.07 20.96 -8.56
C LEU A 39 -23.59 22.25 -9.23
N ASN A 40 -23.92 23.42 -8.67
CA ASN A 40 -23.47 24.71 -9.17
C ASN A 40 -21.93 24.84 -9.08
N LEU A 41 -21.34 24.43 -7.96
CA LEU A 41 -19.87 24.40 -7.81
C LEU A 41 -19.22 23.47 -8.84
N PHE A 42 -19.77 22.28 -9.05
CA PHE A 42 -19.28 21.35 -10.06
C PHE A 42 -19.35 21.97 -11.47
N ASN A 43 -20.49 22.56 -11.83
CA ASN A 43 -20.65 23.21 -13.13
C ASN A 43 -19.68 24.39 -13.29
N ALA A 44 -19.51 25.23 -12.27
CA ALA A 44 -18.56 26.34 -12.34
C ALA A 44 -17.12 25.91 -12.64
N LEU A 45 -16.73 24.68 -12.26
CA LEU A 45 -15.39 24.14 -12.48
C LEU A 45 -15.24 23.36 -13.78
N TYR A 46 -16.30 22.68 -14.23
CA TYR A 46 -16.26 21.65 -15.28
C TYR A 46 -17.20 21.92 -16.46
N ASP A 47 -17.89 23.06 -16.51
CA ASP A 47 -18.67 23.47 -17.67
C ASP A 47 -17.77 24.17 -18.69
N ALA A 48 -17.38 23.43 -19.73
CA ALA A 48 -16.50 23.88 -20.82
C ALA A 48 -15.21 24.60 -20.40
N PRO A 49 -14.40 24.05 -19.46
CA PRO A 49 -13.15 24.67 -19.09
C PRO A 49 -12.14 24.60 -20.24
N SER A 50 -11.35 25.65 -20.39
CA SER A 50 -10.23 25.72 -21.33
C SER A 50 -8.88 25.57 -20.61
N ALA A 51 -7.86 25.15 -21.35
CA ALA A 51 -6.48 25.05 -20.89
C ALA A 51 -5.51 25.56 -21.97
N THR A 52 -4.32 25.96 -21.53
CA THR A 52 -3.19 26.32 -22.38
C THR A 52 -1.96 25.55 -21.91
N ILE A 53 -1.10 25.14 -22.84
CA ILE A 53 0.20 24.53 -22.52
C ILE A 53 1.24 25.66 -22.50
N THR A 54 1.94 25.81 -21.37
CA THR A 54 3.05 26.76 -21.24
C THR A 54 4.38 26.03 -21.37
N THR A 55 5.17 26.39 -22.38
CA THR A 55 6.52 25.85 -22.61
C THR A 55 7.50 27.01 -22.76
N ASN A 56 8.52 27.07 -21.92
CA ASN A 56 9.54 28.15 -21.92
C ASN A 56 8.94 29.57 -21.87
N GLY A 57 7.83 29.75 -21.14
CA GLY A 57 7.13 31.04 -21.04
C GLY A 57 6.24 31.39 -22.23
N LEU A 58 6.18 30.54 -23.27
CA LEU A 58 5.24 30.67 -24.38
C LEU A 58 4.00 29.81 -24.13
N ASN A 59 2.82 30.40 -24.36
CA ASN A 59 1.55 29.70 -24.23
C ASN A 59 1.06 29.21 -25.59
N SER A 60 0.52 27.99 -25.62
CA SER A 60 -0.25 27.51 -26.77
C SER A 60 -1.54 28.33 -26.94
N THR A 61 -2.20 28.15 -28.08
CA THR A 61 -3.61 28.52 -28.20
C THR A 61 -4.43 27.79 -27.13
N PRO A 62 -5.42 28.45 -26.51
CA PRO A 62 -6.34 27.78 -25.61
C PRO A 62 -7.12 26.68 -26.32
N PHE A 63 -7.29 25.55 -25.66
CA PHE A 63 -8.13 24.45 -26.13
C PHE A 63 -9.12 24.04 -25.03
N LEU A 64 -10.27 23.53 -25.43
CA LEU A 64 -11.28 23.04 -24.49
C LEU A 64 -10.86 21.68 -23.94
N LEU A 65 -11.11 21.48 -22.66
CA LEU A 65 -11.04 20.18 -22.02
C LEU A 65 -12.43 19.55 -22.07
N GLU A 66 -12.49 18.25 -22.31
CA GLU A 66 -13.78 17.52 -22.46
C GLU A 66 -14.06 16.54 -21.32
N ARG A 67 -13.02 16.19 -20.56
CA ARG A 67 -13.07 15.19 -19.48
C ARG A 67 -11.89 15.34 -18.54
N GLY A 68 -11.96 14.61 -17.44
CA GLY A 68 -10.89 14.46 -16.47
C GLY A 68 -11.01 15.43 -15.29
N THR A 69 -10.49 15.01 -14.16
CA THR A 69 -10.42 15.82 -12.94
C THR A 69 -9.03 16.43 -12.82
N ARG A 70 -8.94 17.70 -12.41
CA ARG A 70 -7.68 18.46 -12.41
C ARG A 70 -6.72 17.90 -11.37
N GLN A 71 -5.52 17.49 -11.77
CA GLN A 71 -4.46 17.13 -10.83
C GLN A 71 -4.05 18.36 -10.00
N GLY A 72 -3.81 18.17 -8.71
CA GLY A 72 -3.51 19.27 -7.77
C GLY A 72 -4.73 20.08 -7.29
N CYS A 73 -5.92 19.84 -7.84
CA CYS A 73 -7.16 20.42 -7.29
C CYS A 73 -7.60 19.66 -6.03
N PRO A 74 -7.88 20.33 -4.90
CA PRO A 74 -8.33 19.68 -3.67
C PRO A 74 -9.63 18.88 -3.81
N LEU A 75 -10.50 19.25 -4.75
CA LEU A 75 -11.79 18.58 -4.98
C LEU A 75 -11.66 17.31 -5.84
N SER A 76 -10.65 17.22 -6.70
CA SER A 76 -10.52 16.13 -7.67
C SER A 76 -10.44 14.73 -7.04
N PRO A 77 -9.70 14.49 -5.94
CA PRO A 77 -9.68 13.18 -5.28
C PRO A 77 -11.07 12.72 -4.83
N LEU A 78 -11.88 13.64 -4.29
CA LEU A 78 -13.24 13.33 -3.85
C LEU A 78 -14.14 12.99 -5.04
N LEU A 79 -14.07 13.79 -6.12
CA LEU A 79 -14.83 13.50 -7.34
C LEU A 79 -14.42 12.16 -7.96
N PHE A 80 -13.13 11.82 -7.94
CA PHE A 80 -12.66 10.52 -8.41
C PHE A 80 -13.24 9.37 -7.58
N ASN A 81 -13.23 9.48 -6.25
CA ASN A 81 -13.85 8.47 -5.38
C ASN A 81 -15.35 8.31 -5.66
N LEU A 82 -16.08 9.43 -5.83
CA LEU A 82 -17.51 9.40 -6.18
C LEU A 82 -17.74 8.75 -7.54
N ALA A 83 -16.88 9.01 -8.52
CA ALA A 83 -16.97 8.38 -9.83
C ALA A 83 -16.80 6.86 -9.74
N LEU A 84 -15.93 6.38 -8.85
CA LEU A 84 -15.59 4.97 -8.72
C LEU A 84 -16.57 4.18 -7.85
N GLU A 85 -17.31 4.85 -6.95
CA GLU A 85 -18.23 4.23 -5.98
C GLU A 85 -19.19 3.20 -6.62
N PRO A 86 -19.87 3.48 -7.75
CA PRO A 86 -20.76 2.48 -8.36
C PRO A 86 -20.06 1.19 -8.78
N LEU A 87 -18.82 1.29 -9.28
CA LEU A 87 -18.03 0.12 -9.65
C LEU A 87 -17.66 -0.70 -8.40
N LEU A 88 -17.22 -0.03 -7.33
CA LEU A 88 -16.90 -0.69 -6.07
C LEU A 88 -18.12 -1.39 -5.47
N ARG A 89 -19.32 -0.80 -5.58
CA ARG A 89 -20.57 -1.42 -5.15
C ARG A 89 -20.89 -2.68 -5.94
N ILE A 90 -20.74 -2.66 -7.27
CA ILE A 90 -20.93 -3.84 -8.10
C ILE A 90 -20.01 -4.98 -7.64
N PHE A 91 -18.73 -4.68 -7.40
CA PHE A 91 -17.78 -5.68 -6.89
C PHE A 91 -18.17 -6.23 -5.52
N GLN A 92 -18.71 -5.39 -4.63
CA GLN A 92 -19.14 -5.82 -3.30
C GLN A 92 -20.43 -6.63 -3.28
N THR A 93 -21.39 -6.35 -4.17
CA THR A 93 -22.75 -6.91 -4.08
C THR A 93 -23.09 -7.94 -5.15
N CYS A 94 -22.35 -7.99 -6.26
CA CYS A 94 -22.64 -8.93 -7.36
C CYS A 94 -22.40 -10.38 -6.90
N PRO A 95 -23.41 -11.28 -6.96
CA PRO A 95 -23.25 -12.68 -6.56
C PRO A 95 -22.25 -13.45 -7.42
N ASP A 96 -22.14 -13.11 -8.69
CA ASP A 96 -21.23 -13.76 -9.66
C ASP A 96 -19.77 -13.33 -9.49
N LEU A 97 -19.53 -12.27 -8.71
CA LEU A 97 -18.20 -11.80 -8.32
C LEU A 97 -17.92 -12.18 -6.87
N SER A 98 -17.89 -13.49 -6.60
CA SER A 98 -17.51 -14.02 -5.30
C SER A 98 -16.03 -13.76 -5.01
N GLY A 99 -15.75 -13.24 -3.83
CA GLY A 99 -14.43 -12.96 -3.31
C GLY A 99 -13.82 -14.11 -2.52
N ILE A 100 -12.65 -13.85 -1.97
CA ILE A 100 -11.84 -14.84 -1.25
C ILE A 100 -12.26 -14.85 0.21
N GLN A 101 -12.57 -16.05 0.73
CA GLN A 101 -12.92 -16.25 2.13
C GLN A 101 -11.66 -16.21 3.01
N VAL A 102 -11.64 -15.30 3.97
CA VAL A 102 -10.59 -15.16 4.99
C VAL A 102 -11.27 -15.20 6.36
N GLY A 103 -11.08 -16.31 7.09
CA GLY A 103 -11.80 -16.54 8.34
C GLY A 103 -13.31 -16.56 8.11
N ALA A 104 -14.02 -15.65 8.77
CA ALA A 104 -15.47 -15.48 8.65
C ALA A 104 -15.89 -14.36 7.67
N GLN A 105 -14.94 -13.71 7.00
CA GLN A 105 -15.20 -12.58 6.10
C GLN A 105 -14.85 -12.93 4.65
N GLU A 106 -15.62 -12.37 3.71
CA GLU A 106 -15.32 -12.43 2.28
C GLU A 106 -14.64 -11.13 1.85
N VAL A 107 -13.42 -11.23 1.33
CA VAL A 107 -12.70 -10.08 0.76
C VAL A 107 -12.91 -10.08 -0.75
N ARG A 108 -13.53 -9.02 -1.29
CA ARG A 108 -13.86 -8.89 -2.72
C ARG A 108 -13.04 -7.82 -3.44
N VAL A 109 -12.87 -6.65 -2.81
CA VAL A 109 -12.14 -5.51 -3.37
C VAL A 109 -11.46 -4.72 -2.28
N VAL A 110 -10.24 -4.26 -2.55
CA VAL A 110 -9.54 -3.23 -1.77
C VAL A 110 -9.16 -2.11 -2.73
N ALA A 111 -9.48 -0.86 -2.36
CA ALA A 111 -9.29 0.31 -3.21
C ALA A 111 -8.52 1.40 -2.47
N PHE A 112 -7.50 1.96 -3.11
CA PHE A 112 -6.79 3.13 -2.63
C PHE A 112 -6.56 4.09 -3.81
N ALA A 113 -7.38 5.14 -3.90
CA ALA A 113 -7.46 5.98 -5.09
C ALA A 113 -7.63 5.12 -6.36
N ASP A 114 -6.69 5.17 -7.29
CA ASP A 114 -6.68 4.41 -8.53
C ASP A 114 -6.06 3.00 -8.43
N ASP A 115 -5.36 2.68 -7.33
CA ASP A 115 -4.84 1.34 -7.05
C ASP A 115 -5.98 0.42 -6.55
N LEU A 116 -6.45 -0.47 -7.42
CA LEU A 116 -7.50 -1.45 -7.11
C LEU A 116 -6.94 -2.88 -7.05
N LEU A 117 -7.26 -3.60 -5.98
CA LEU A 117 -7.07 -5.03 -5.86
C LEU A 117 -8.44 -5.73 -5.84
N LEU A 118 -8.68 -6.60 -6.81
CA LEU A 118 -9.84 -7.47 -6.83
C LEU A 118 -9.44 -8.87 -6.37
N PHE A 119 -10.30 -9.47 -5.57
CA PHE A 119 -10.13 -10.79 -5.01
C PHE A 119 -11.27 -11.64 -5.55
N LEU A 120 -10.93 -12.68 -6.32
CA LEU A 120 -11.90 -13.54 -7.00
C LEU A 120 -11.69 -14.99 -6.59
N SER A 121 -12.77 -15.61 -6.13
CA SER A 121 -12.87 -17.05 -6.00
C SER A 121 -13.58 -17.65 -7.21
N ARG A 122 -13.14 -18.83 -7.66
CA ARG A 122 -13.61 -19.48 -8.90
C ARG A 122 -13.53 -18.53 -10.10
N PRO A 123 -12.31 -18.04 -10.43
CA PRO A 123 -12.10 -17.02 -11.46
C PRO A 123 -12.57 -17.46 -12.85
N ASP A 124 -12.69 -18.76 -13.12
CA ASP A 124 -13.28 -19.31 -14.35
C ASP A 124 -14.71 -18.81 -14.59
N LYS A 125 -15.49 -18.64 -13.51
CA LYS A 125 -16.87 -18.14 -13.57
C LYS A 125 -16.95 -16.62 -13.42
N ALA A 126 -16.10 -16.04 -12.58
CA ALA A 126 -16.16 -14.62 -12.24
C ALA A 126 -15.57 -13.70 -13.33
N LEU A 127 -14.53 -14.15 -14.05
CA LEU A 127 -13.80 -13.31 -15.01
C LEU A 127 -14.66 -12.77 -16.16
N PRO A 128 -15.52 -13.58 -16.84
CA PRO A 128 -16.37 -13.06 -17.91
C PRO A 128 -17.28 -11.93 -17.42
N THR A 129 -17.95 -12.13 -16.28
CA THR A 129 -18.82 -11.13 -15.66
C THR A 129 -18.06 -9.86 -15.29
N LEU A 130 -16.86 -10.01 -14.71
CA LEU A 130 -15.99 -8.89 -14.38
C LEU A 130 -15.65 -8.05 -15.62
N LEU A 131 -15.25 -8.70 -16.72
CA LEU A 131 -14.87 -8.00 -17.96
C LEU A 131 -16.06 -7.26 -18.58
N THR A 132 -17.27 -7.82 -18.51
CA THR A 132 -18.50 -7.14 -18.93
C THR A 132 -18.72 -5.88 -18.12
N PHE A 133 -18.70 -5.95 -16.78
CA PHE A 133 -18.90 -4.78 -15.93
C PHE A 133 -17.83 -3.71 -16.12
N LEU A 134 -16.56 -4.10 -16.26
CA LEU A 134 -15.48 -3.15 -16.54
C LEU A 134 -15.70 -2.44 -17.89
N THR A 135 -16.21 -3.15 -18.89
CA THR A 135 -16.49 -2.57 -20.23
C THR A 135 -17.68 -1.61 -20.17
N GLU A 136 -18.78 -2.00 -19.53
CA GLU A 136 -19.94 -1.13 -19.35
C GLU A 136 -19.61 0.11 -18.54
N PHE A 137 -18.87 -0.06 -17.43
CA PHE A 137 -18.43 1.04 -16.60
C PHE A 137 -17.47 1.97 -17.34
N HIS A 138 -16.60 1.41 -18.20
CA HIS A 138 -15.74 2.21 -19.07
C HIS A 138 -16.54 3.10 -20.02
N LEU A 139 -17.53 2.54 -20.70
CA LEU A 139 -18.39 3.28 -21.62
C LEU A 139 -19.20 4.38 -20.90
N ALA A 140 -19.64 4.12 -19.68
CA ALA A 140 -20.42 5.08 -18.90
C ALA A 140 -19.56 6.19 -18.28
N SER A 141 -18.48 5.82 -17.60
CA SER A 141 -17.69 6.74 -16.74
C SER A 141 -16.43 7.28 -17.42
N GLY A 142 -15.95 6.64 -18.49
CA GLY A 142 -14.64 6.88 -19.09
C GLY A 142 -13.49 6.18 -18.39
N PHE A 143 -13.66 5.65 -17.16
CA PHE A 143 -12.64 4.89 -16.44
C PHE A 143 -12.19 3.69 -17.27
N LYS A 144 -10.89 3.48 -17.43
CA LYS A 144 -10.36 2.39 -18.25
C LYS A 144 -9.21 1.72 -17.52
N LEU A 145 -9.17 0.40 -17.54
CA LEU A 145 -7.99 -0.34 -17.10
C LEU A 145 -6.92 -0.37 -18.18
N ASN A 146 -5.67 -0.29 -17.74
CA ASN A 146 -4.51 -0.63 -18.53
C ASN A 146 -4.26 -2.14 -18.41
N TYR A 147 -4.74 -2.91 -19.38
CA TYR A 147 -4.59 -4.37 -19.37
C TYR A 147 -3.12 -4.83 -19.41
N ASP A 148 -2.24 -4.05 -20.05
CA ASP A 148 -0.80 -4.35 -20.14
C ASP A 148 -0.06 -4.18 -18.80
N LYS A 149 -0.63 -3.41 -17.87
CA LYS A 149 -0.09 -3.19 -16.53
C LYS A 149 -0.88 -3.92 -15.45
N THR A 150 -2.13 -4.29 -15.73
CA THR A 150 -2.98 -5.04 -14.81
C THR A 150 -2.44 -6.46 -14.64
N LEU A 151 -2.20 -6.87 -13.39
CA LEU A 151 -1.58 -8.14 -13.05
C LEU A 151 -2.60 -9.11 -12.45
N ALA A 152 -2.71 -10.29 -13.06
CA ALA A 152 -3.38 -11.45 -12.50
C ALA A 152 -2.39 -12.27 -11.66
N ILE A 153 -2.66 -12.41 -10.37
CA ILE A 153 -1.80 -13.04 -9.37
C ILE A 153 -2.51 -14.28 -8.80
N PRO A 154 -2.13 -15.48 -9.25
CA PRO A 154 -2.72 -16.74 -8.79
C PRO A 154 -2.39 -17.06 -7.32
N LEU A 155 -3.38 -17.53 -6.54
CA LEU A 155 -3.24 -18.06 -5.16
C LEU A 155 -3.64 -19.56 -5.07
N GLY A 156 -2.67 -20.48 -4.84
CA GLY A 156 -2.87 -21.94 -5.05
C GLY A 156 -2.03 -22.57 -6.19
N THR A 157 -2.38 -23.77 -6.69
CA THR A 157 -1.55 -24.58 -7.60
C THR A 157 -2.11 -24.88 -8.99
N ASP A 158 -3.41 -24.67 -9.26
CA ASP A 158 -4.02 -25.05 -10.55
C ASP A 158 -4.60 -23.84 -11.30
N TYR A 159 -4.00 -23.50 -12.45
CA TYR A 159 -4.38 -22.35 -13.29
C TYR A 159 -4.25 -22.59 -14.79
N GLY A 160 -3.96 -23.84 -15.21
CA GLY A 160 -3.73 -24.15 -16.62
C GLY A 160 -4.89 -23.69 -17.51
N SER A 161 -6.12 -23.87 -17.02
CA SER A 161 -7.37 -23.47 -17.69
C SER A 161 -7.57 -21.95 -17.80
N LEU A 162 -7.08 -21.16 -16.84
CA LEU A 162 -7.31 -19.71 -16.78
C LEU A 162 -6.37 -18.90 -17.66
N THR A 163 -5.23 -19.49 -18.03
CA THR A 163 -4.20 -18.82 -18.84
C THR A 163 -4.44 -18.89 -20.35
N GLY A 164 -5.43 -19.68 -20.81
CA GLY A 164 -5.62 -20.03 -22.22
C GLY A 164 -6.91 -19.53 -22.90
N GLN A 165 -7.91 -19.06 -22.14
CA GLN A 165 -9.18 -18.58 -22.70
C GLN A 165 -9.41 -17.10 -22.34
N HIS A 166 -9.30 -16.21 -23.34
CA HIS A 166 -9.85 -14.84 -23.33
C HIS A 166 -9.57 -13.96 -22.09
N ASN A 167 -8.44 -14.12 -21.40
CA ASN A 167 -8.07 -13.26 -20.28
C ASN A 167 -7.08 -12.16 -20.73
N PRO A 168 -7.44 -10.86 -20.65
CA PRO A 168 -6.59 -9.76 -21.11
C PRO A 168 -5.47 -9.39 -20.12
N PHE A 169 -5.42 -9.97 -18.93
CA PHE A 169 -4.48 -9.58 -17.88
C PHE A 169 -3.11 -10.25 -18.03
N ARG A 170 -2.06 -9.57 -17.54
CA ARG A 170 -0.72 -10.15 -17.45
C ARG A 170 -0.61 -11.06 -16.24
N TRP A 171 -0.15 -12.29 -16.45
CA TRP A 171 -0.05 -13.29 -15.40
C TRP A 171 1.29 -13.22 -14.67
N ASN A 172 1.22 -12.93 -13.37
CA ASN A 172 2.39 -12.90 -12.51
C ASN A 172 2.68 -14.28 -11.88
N ARG A 173 3.51 -15.07 -12.55
CA ARG A 173 3.96 -16.38 -12.06
C ARG A 173 5.11 -16.33 -11.05
N THR A 174 5.68 -15.15 -10.82
CA THR A 174 6.81 -14.99 -9.87
C THR A 174 6.37 -15.09 -8.41
N GLY A 175 5.06 -14.97 -8.15
CA GLY A 175 4.49 -15.06 -6.81
C GLY A 175 4.85 -13.87 -5.93
N THR A 176 5.18 -12.71 -6.48
CA THR A 176 5.36 -11.45 -5.73
C THR A 176 4.89 -10.28 -6.57
N PHE A 177 4.10 -9.38 -5.99
CA PHE A 177 3.62 -8.16 -6.66
C PHE A 177 3.83 -6.94 -5.78
N LYS A 178 3.80 -5.74 -6.36
CA LYS A 178 3.94 -4.48 -5.62
C LYS A 178 2.57 -3.87 -5.39
N TYR A 179 2.28 -3.47 -4.16
CA TYR A 179 1.07 -2.73 -3.80
C TYR A 179 1.42 -1.63 -2.80
N LEU A 180 1.00 -0.39 -3.07
CA LEU A 180 1.27 0.78 -2.23
C LEU A 180 2.75 0.89 -1.79
N GLY A 181 3.69 0.60 -2.70
CA GLY A 181 5.13 0.69 -2.41
C GLY A 181 5.76 -0.52 -1.70
N VAL A 182 4.97 -1.52 -1.29
CA VAL A 182 5.42 -2.74 -0.60
C VAL A 182 5.35 -3.94 -1.55
N LEU A 183 6.34 -4.83 -1.48
CA LEU A 183 6.32 -6.10 -2.21
C LEU A 183 5.59 -7.17 -1.38
N ILE A 184 4.50 -7.69 -1.93
CA ILE A 184 3.67 -8.73 -1.32
C ILE A 184 3.94 -10.06 -2.02
N PRO A 185 4.66 -10.99 -1.37
CA PRO A 185 4.81 -12.34 -1.87
C PRO A 185 3.56 -13.18 -1.58
N THR A 186 3.26 -14.15 -2.44
CA THR A 186 2.21 -15.17 -2.21
C THR A 186 2.55 -16.09 -1.03
N THR A 187 3.80 -16.06 -0.55
CA THR A 187 4.27 -16.79 0.63
C THR A 187 4.79 -15.82 1.68
N ILE A 188 4.15 -15.78 2.85
CA ILE A 188 4.48 -14.88 3.97
C ILE A 188 5.95 -14.99 4.39
N ALA A 189 6.54 -16.20 4.35
CA ALA A 189 7.95 -16.41 4.72
C ALA A 189 8.95 -15.56 3.90
N LYS A 190 8.59 -15.16 2.67
CA LYS A 190 9.45 -14.35 1.81
C LYS A 190 9.34 -12.85 2.10
N LEU A 191 8.35 -12.40 2.88
CA LEU A 191 7.99 -10.99 3.07
C LEU A 191 9.16 -10.14 3.54
N TYR A 192 9.98 -10.67 4.44
CA TYR A 192 11.19 -10.01 4.93
C TYR A 192 12.26 -9.86 3.84
N GLU A 193 12.57 -10.95 3.15
CA GLU A 193 13.63 -11.02 2.14
C GLU A 193 13.34 -10.14 0.94
N VAL A 194 12.08 -10.05 0.51
CA VAL A 194 11.71 -9.22 -0.65
C VAL A 194 11.70 -7.73 -0.33
N ASN A 195 11.47 -7.31 0.92
CA ASN A 195 11.31 -5.90 1.27
C ASN A 195 12.55 -5.29 1.96
N ILE A 196 13.16 -5.97 2.93
CA ILE A 196 14.16 -5.34 3.81
C ILE A 196 15.53 -5.16 3.12
N PRO A 197 16.17 -6.18 2.53
CA PRO A 197 17.48 -6.01 1.87
C PRO A 197 17.49 -4.98 0.72
N PRO A 198 16.48 -4.92 -0.18
CA PRO A 198 16.44 -3.89 -1.21
C PRO A 198 16.35 -2.47 -0.63
N LEU A 199 15.56 -2.29 0.44
CA LEU A 199 15.43 -1.01 1.14
C LEU A 199 16.77 -0.55 1.74
N LEU A 200 17.52 -1.45 2.38
CA LEU A 200 18.86 -1.15 2.90
C LEU A 200 19.85 -0.79 1.79
N SER A 201 19.74 -1.46 0.64
CA SER A 201 20.59 -1.17 -0.53
C SER A 201 20.28 0.22 -1.11
N GLN A 202 19.00 0.59 -1.22
CA GLN A 202 18.58 1.93 -1.63
C GLN A 202 19.07 3.00 -0.65
N LEU A 203 18.97 2.74 0.65
CA LEU A 203 19.45 3.64 1.70
C LEU A 203 20.97 3.87 1.59
N LYS A 204 21.75 2.80 1.39
CA LYS A 204 23.20 2.88 1.20
C LYS A 204 23.55 3.73 -0.03
N ASN A 205 22.86 3.54 -1.15
CA ASN A 205 23.09 4.30 -2.38
C ASN A 205 22.79 5.79 -2.19
N LEU A 206 21.70 6.10 -1.48
CA LEU A 206 21.31 7.45 -1.14
C LEU A 206 22.36 8.14 -0.25
N PHE A 207 22.87 7.48 0.79
CA PHE A 207 23.97 8.04 1.59
C PHE A 207 25.28 8.20 0.83
N THR A 208 25.59 7.26 -0.08
CA THR A 208 26.78 7.36 -0.95
C THR A 208 26.69 8.57 -1.87
N SER A 209 25.50 8.87 -2.39
CA SER A 209 25.26 10.08 -3.19
C SER A 209 25.42 11.34 -2.34
N TRP A 210 24.75 11.40 -1.19
CA TRP A 210 24.77 12.57 -0.31
C TRP A 210 26.11 12.83 0.38
N ALA A 211 26.96 11.81 0.54
CA ALA A 211 28.32 12.00 1.07
C ALA A 211 29.17 12.94 0.20
N LYS A 212 28.83 13.10 -1.08
CA LYS A 212 29.49 14.02 -2.02
C LYS A 212 29.09 15.47 -1.81
N LEU A 213 27.99 15.73 -1.08
CA LEU A 213 27.49 17.07 -0.84
C LEU A 213 28.26 17.73 0.32
N PRO A 214 28.52 19.05 0.27
CA PRO A 214 29.22 19.79 1.32
C PRO A 214 28.29 20.04 2.53
N LEU A 215 27.88 18.96 3.20
CA LEU A 215 26.92 19.00 4.30
C LEU A 215 27.63 19.12 5.64
N SER A 216 27.09 19.98 6.50
CA SER A 216 27.47 20.03 7.92
C SER A 216 27.02 18.75 8.63
N TYR A 217 27.66 18.48 9.78
CA TYR A 217 27.29 17.37 10.66
C TYR A 217 25.79 17.40 11.05
N LEU A 218 25.26 18.58 11.39
CA LEU A 218 23.84 18.76 11.70
C LEU A 218 22.94 18.59 10.46
N GLY A 219 23.40 19.02 9.29
CA GLY A 219 22.72 18.79 8.02
C GLY A 219 22.55 17.31 7.71
N ARG A 220 23.61 16.50 7.91
CA ARG A 220 23.54 15.04 7.74
C ARG A 220 22.57 14.38 8.72
N CYS A 221 22.58 14.78 9.99
CA CYS A 221 21.61 14.30 10.98
C CYS A 221 20.17 14.67 10.59
N SER A 222 19.96 15.87 10.04
CA SER A 222 18.63 16.33 9.59
C SER A 222 18.13 15.54 8.39
N LEU A 223 19.00 15.25 7.40
CA LEU A 223 18.65 14.39 6.26
C LEU A 223 18.27 12.96 6.68
N ILE A 224 18.95 12.40 7.68
CA ILE A 224 18.54 11.11 8.26
C ILE A 224 17.11 11.22 8.79
N LYS A 225 16.82 12.22 9.62
CA LYS A 225 15.51 12.39 10.27
C LYS A 225 14.37 12.65 9.27
N MET A 226 14.60 13.52 8.29
CA MET A 226 13.55 14.02 7.41
C MET A 226 13.33 13.15 6.16
N VAL A 227 14.34 12.39 5.74
CA VAL A 227 14.34 11.79 4.40
C VAL A 227 14.71 10.31 4.46
N ALA A 228 15.80 9.95 5.13
CA ALA A 228 16.26 8.56 5.17
C ALA A 228 15.39 7.67 6.07
N PHE A 229 15.08 8.15 7.27
CA PHE A 229 14.32 7.41 8.27
C PHE A 229 12.85 7.21 7.89
N PRO A 230 12.11 8.21 7.33
CA PRO A 230 10.75 7.98 6.87
C PRO A 230 10.62 6.85 5.83
N ARG A 231 11.64 6.64 4.99
CA ARG A 231 11.68 5.50 4.04
C ARG A 231 11.81 4.15 4.74
N LEU A 232 12.47 4.09 5.91
CA LEU A 232 12.54 2.90 6.74
C LEU A 232 11.24 2.72 7.54
N LEU A 233 10.70 3.82 8.05
CA LEU A 233 9.52 3.85 8.89
C LEU A 233 8.28 3.33 8.17
N TYR A 234 8.09 3.69 6.89
CA TYR A 234 6.92 3.27 6.14
C TYR A 234 6.78 1.74 6.04
N PRO A 235 7.77 0.97 5.54
CA PRO A 235 7.66 -0.49 5.48
C PRO A 235 7.47 -1.17 6.84
N ILE A 236 8.15 -0.71 7.91
CA ILE A 236 7.98 -1.33 9.24
C ILE A 236 6.63 -1.02 9.89
N GLN A 237 5.94 0.03 9.43
CA GLN A 237 4.60 0.36 9.89
C GLN A 237 3.52 -0.37 9.11
N MET A 238 3.79 -0.77 7.87
CA MET A 238 2.86 -1.49 6.99
C MET A 238 3.03 -3.00 7.06
N LEU A 239 4.20 -3.49 7.48
CA LEU A 239 4.49 -4.92 7.57
C LEU A 239 4.64 -5.35 9.02
N PRO A 240 4.04 -6.48 9.43
CA PRO A 240 4.19 -7.03 10.79
C PRO A 240 5.56 -7.72 10.99
N LEU A 241 6.65 -7.08 10.58
CA LEU A 241 8.00 -7.65 10.60
C LEU A 241 8.81 -7.07 11.76
N LEU A 242 9.39 -7.96 12.57
CA LEU A 242 10.49 -7.59 13.45
C LEU A 242 11.81 -7.64 12.67
N LEU A 243 12.58 -6.55 12.72
CA LEU A 243 13.88 -6.46 12.07
C LEU A 243 14.92 -7.33 12.80
N LYS A 244 15.71 -8.06 12.01
CA LYS A 244 16.83 -8.86 12.52
C LYS A 244 17.88 -7.93 13.14
N ARG A 245 18.50 -8.34 14.25
CA ARG A 245 19.55 -7.57 14.95
C ARG A 245 20.68 -7.13 14.01
N LYS A 246 21.09 -7.99 13.08
CA LYS A 246 22.12 -7.69 12.07
C LYS A 246 21.73 -6.52 11.15
N ASP A 247 20.45 -6.42 10.78
CA ASP A 247 19.96 -5.41 9.85
C ASP A 247 19.78 -4.07 10.58
N ILE A 248 19.34 -4.08 11.83
CA ILE A 248 19.35 -2.91 12.72
C ILE A 248 20.78 -2.39 12.90
N ALA A 249 21.73 -3.27 13.21
CA ALA A 249 23.14 -2.90 13.33
C ALA A 249 23.68 -2.32 12.01
N HIS A 250 23.29 -2.88 10.86
CA HIS A 250 23.66 -2.36 9.55
C HIS A 250 23.11 -0.94 9.31
N ILE A 251 21.83 -0.68 9.63
CA ILE A 251 21.22 0.66 9.54
C ILE A 251 21.98 1.65 10.42
N HIS A 252 22.26 1.28 11.67
CA HIS A 252 22.99 2.13 12.62
C HIS A 252 24.43 2.41 12.14
N ALA A 253 25.08 1.44 11.51
CA ALA A 253 26.39 1.62 10.89
C ALA A 253 26.32 2.58 9.69
N LEU A 254 25.29 2.47 8.83
CA LEU A 254 25.07 3.38 7.71
C LEU A 254 24.85 4.82 8.19
N PHE A 255 24.01 5.03 9.21
CA PHE A 255 23.78 6.34 9.82
C PHE A 255 25.08 6.93 10.36
N THR A 256 25.82 6.14 11.15
CA THR A 256 27.08 6.56 11.75
C THR A 256 28.10 6.94 10.67
N ARG A 257 28.30 6.09 9.66
CA ARG A 257 29.23 6.35 8.56
C ARG A 257 28.84 7.60 7.78
N PHE A 258 27.55 7.81 7.52
CA PHE A 258 27.08 9.00 6.81
C PHE A 258 27.33 10.27 7.62
N ILE A 259 26.90 10.31 8.89
CA ILE A 259 27.06 11.47 9.79
C ILE A 259 28.51 11.94 9.85
N TRP A 260 29.45 10.99 9.99
CA TRP A 260 30.88 11.28 10.14
C TRP A 260 31.65 11.30 8.81
N ASN A 261 30.96 11.21 7.68
CA ASN A 261 31.54 11.19 6.34
C ASN A 261 32.68 10.15 6.17
N GLY A 262 32.49 8.95 6.71
CA GLY A 262 33.51 7.89 6.73
C GLY A 262 34.61 8.06 7.77
N GLY A 263 34.69 9.20 8.46
CA GLY A 263 35.61 9.44 9.56
C GLY A 263 35.25 8.71 10.86
N ARG A 264 36.17 8.74 11.83
CA ARG A 264 35.96 8.13 13.15
C ARG A 264 34.83 8.84 13.91
N PRO A 265 33.82 8.11 14.43
CA PRO A 265 32.77 8.70 15.25
C PRO A 265 33.33 9.36 16.51
N ARG A 266 33.00 10.64 16.74
CA ARG A 266 33.40 11.36 17.96
C ARG A 266 32.37 11.24 19.08
N ILE A 267 31.11 11.00 18.74
CA ILE A 267 30.01 10.83 19.68
C ILE A 267 29.34 9.49 19.39
N ALA A 268 29.08 8.71 20.45
CA ALA A 268 28.37 7.45 20.36
C ALA A 268 26.95 7.65 19.80
N LEU A 269 26.51 6.75 18.90
CA LEU A 269 25.19 6.85 18.26
C LEU A 269 24.05 6.95 19.28
N ARG A 270 24.11 6.17 20.37
CA ARG A 270 23.13 6.22 21.45
C ARG A 270 22.97 7.62 22.06
N LYS A 271 24.06 8.37 22.20
CA LYS A 271 24.00 9.76 22.68
C LYS A 271 23.33 10.69 21.66
N LEU A 272 23.56 10.46 20.36
CA LEU A 272 22.88 11.22 19.29
C LEU A 272 21.38 10.93 19.22
N GLN A 273 20.97 9.74 19.63
CA GLN A 273 19.56 9.32 19.67
C GLN A 273 18.78 9.92 20.85
N LEU A 274 19.48 10.43 21.87
CA LEU A 274 18.82 11.11 22.99
C LEU A 274 18.13 12.41 22.55
N PRO A 275 17.15 12.89 23.34
CA PRO A 275 16.55 14.19 23.10
C PRO A 275 17.51 15.37 23.31
N TYR A 276 17.17 16.52 22.74
CA TYR A 276 18.01 17.73 22.83
C TYR A 276 18.28 18.17 24.28
N ASN A 277 17.30 18.06 25.18
CA ASN A 277 17.47 18.40 26.60
C ASN A 277 18.42 17.47 27.35
N MET A 278 18.74 16.30 26.80
CA MET A 278 19.75 15.37 27.32
C MET A 278 21.06 15.43 26.53
N GLY A 279 21.26 16.47 25.72
CA GLY A 279 22.47 16.68 24.91
C GLY A 279 22.58 15.76 23.70
N GLY A 280 21.47 15.16 23.25
CA GLY A 280 21.38 14.41 22.00
C GLY A 280 20.84 15.24 20.82
N LEU A 281 20.53 14.57 19.71
CA LEU A 281 20.06 15.21 18.47
C LEU A 281 18.70 14.70 17.98
N ASN A 282 17.98 13.95 18.83
CA ASN A 282 16.75 13.25 18.47
C ASN A 282 16.93 12.36 17.23
N LEU A 283 18.10 11.73 17.08
CA LEU A 283 18.32 10.79 15.98
C LEU A 283 17.43 9.55 16.20
N PRO A 284 16.74 9.04 15.17
CA PRO A 284 15.84 7.91 15.35
C PRO A 284 16.59 6.63 15.73
N ASP A 285 16.00 5.86 16.62
CA ASP A 285 16.45 4.51 16.97
C ASP A 285 15.60 3.46 16.28
N MET A 286 16.21 2.74 15.33
CA MET A 286 15.47 1.82 14.46
C MET A 286 14.78 0.71 15.24
N GLN A 287 15.44 0.19 16.28
CA GLN A 287 14.90 -0.89 17.11
C GLN A 287 13.64 -0.41 17.85
N SER A 288 13.74 0.73 18.53
CA SER A 288 12.62 1.30 19.29
C SER A 288 11.41 1.59 18.40
N TYR A 289 11.64 2.15 17.20
CA TYR A 289 10.54 2.44 16.27
C TYR A 289 9.93 1.19 15.65
N ASN A 290 10.72 0.16 15.33
CA ASN A 290 10.19 -1.09 14.81
C ASN A 290 9.35 -1.82 15.85
N VAL A 291 9.83 -1.88 17.09
CA VAL A 291 9.09 -2.43 18.22
C VAL A 291 7.81 -1.62 18.49
N ALA A 292 7.89 -0.28 18.50
CA ALA A 292 6.72 0.57 18.66
C ALA A 292 5.68 0.38 17.55
N ALA A 293 6.10 0.20 16.29
CA ALA A 293 5.20 -0.03 15.17
C ALA A 293 4.38 -1.32 15.35
N LEU A 294 5.01 -2.39 15.87
CA LEU A 294 4.37 -3.67 16.20
C LEU A 294 3.46 -3.56 17.43
N TYR A 295 3.87 -2.81 18.46
CA TYR A 295 3.06 -2.61 19.66
C TYR A 295 1.71 -1.95 19.39
N ARG A 296 1.57 -1.18 18.30
CA ARG A 296 0.27 -0.62 17.90
C ARG A 296 -0.76 -1.71 17.59
N ILE A 297 -0.33 -2.83 16.99
CA ILE A 297 -1.19 -3.99 16.69
C ILE A 297 -1.61 -4.65 18.01
N VAL A 298 -0.67 -4.80 18.94
CA VAL A 298 -0.98 -5.34 20.28
C VAL A 298 -1.94 -4.42 21.05
N ALA A 299 -1.76 -3.10 20.95
CA ALA A 299 -2.64 -2.12 21.57
C ALA A 299 -4.07 -2.22 21.03
N ASP A 300 -4.23 -2.45 19.73
CA ASP A 300 -5.53 -2.71 19.10
C ASP A 300 -6.20 -3.98 19.69
N TRP A 301 -5.45 -5.07 19.87
CA TRP A 301 -5.99 -6.27 20.52
C TRP A 301 -6.43 -6.05 21.96
N ILE A 302 -5.67 -5.26 22.74
CA ILE A 302 -5.98 -4.96 24.15
C ILE A 302 -7.19 -4.04 24.25
N ALA A 303 -7.28 -3.02 23.39
CA ALA A 303 -8.35 -2.03 23.41
C ALA A 303 -9.61 -2.48 22.64
N ASP A 304 -9.55 -3.64 21.96
CA ASP A 304 -10.57 -4.11 21.02
C ASP A 304 -10.91 -3.08 19.93
N THR A 305 -9.88 -2.41 19.42
CA THR A 305 -9.99 -1.45 18.32
C THR A 305 -9.40 -2.04 17.05
N SER A 306 -9.91 -1.65 15.87
CA SER A 306 -9.42 -2.15 14.58
C SER A 306 -8.77 -1.04 13.75
N ARG A 307 -7.78 -0.34 14.32
CA ARG A 307 -7.14 0.80 13.65
C ARG A 307 -6.02 0.39 12.70
N TYR A 308 -5.23 -0.60 13.10
CA TYR A 308 -4.04 -1.10 12.42
C TYR A 308 -4.15 -2.58 12.06
N THR A 309 -5.01 -3.34 12.75
CA THR A 309 -5.35 -4.74 12.42
C THR A 309 -6.84 -4.98 12.53
N ASP A 310 -7.36 -6.04 11.89
CA ASP A 310 -8.73 -6.51 12.12
C ASP A 310 -8.73 -7.53 13.28
N CYS A 311 -9.08 -7.05 14.48
CA CYS A 311 -9.12 -7.87 15.68
C CYS A 311 -10.10 -9.05 15.58
N ALA A 312 -11.21 -8.90 14.86
CA ALA A 312 -12.19 -9.97 14.69
C ALA A 312 -11.65 -11.06 13.77
N LEU A 313 -11.02 -10.67 12.66
CA LEU A 313 -10.36 -11.58 11.74
C LEU A 313 -9.20 -12.32 12.42
N ASP A 314 -8.35 -11.60 13.14
CA ASP A 314 -7.21 -12.18 13.87
C ASP A 314 -7.66 -13.25 14.87
N ARG A 315 -8.74 -12.98 15.62
CA ARG A 315 -9.34 -13.95 16.56
C ARG A 315 -9.87 -15.19 15.85
N ALA A 316 -10.61 -15.00 14.75
CA ALA A 316 -11.15 -16.11 13.97
C ALA A 316 -10.04 -17.00 13.39
N MET A 317 -8.95 -16.39 12.92
CA MET A 317 -7.81 -17.09 12.34
C MET A 317 -6.88 -17.73 13.38
N SER A 318 -6.96 -17.31 14.64
CA SER A 318 -6.10 -17.83 15.73
C SER A 318 -6.74 -18.97 16.53
N PHE A 319 -8.00 -19.31 16.26
CA PHE A 319 -8.72 -20.37 16.97
C PHE A 319 -7.98 -21.73 16.91
N PRO A 320 -7.93 -22.52 18.01
CA PRO A 320 -8.58 -22.32 19.30
C PRO A 320 -7.82 -21.40 20.28
N SER A 321 -6.69 -20.83 19.87
CA SER A 321 -5.90 -19.90 20.69
C SER A 321 -6.40 -18.46 20.56
N SER A 322 -5.90 -17.57 21.40
CA SER A 322 -6.07 -16.12 21.22
C SER A 322 -4.71 -15.43 21.12
N PRO A 323 -4.55 -14.38 20.28
CA PRO A 323 -3.30 -13.63 20.19
C PRO A 323 -2.82 -13.09 21.55
N LEU A 324 -3.74 -12.60 22.38
CA LEU A 324 -3.44 -12.15 23.75
C LEU A 324 -3.01 -13.31 24.66
N ALA A 325 -3.68 -14.46 24.57
CA ALA A 325 -3.30 -15.63 25.35
C ALA A 325 -1.88 -16.10 25.00
N ILE A 326 -1.49 -16.04 23.72
CA ILE A 326 -0.13 -16.35 23.27
C ILE A 326 0.89 -15.37 23.86
N LEU A 327 0.57 -14.06 23.87
CA LEU A 327 1.44 -13.03 24.45
C LEU A 327 1.69 -13.23 25.96
N HIS A 328 0.70 -13.73 26.69
CA HIS A 328 0.82 -14.04 28.12
C HIS A 328 1.32 -15.46 28.41
N SER A 329 1.48 -16.29 27.39
CA SER A 329 1.94 -17.67 27.56
C SER A 329 3.46 -17.73 27.72
N PRO A 330 3.99 -18.59 28.61
CA PRO A 330 5.42 -18.86 28.65
C PRO A 330 5.87 -19.46 27.31
N LEU A 331 7.10 -19.16 26.89
CA LEU A 331 7.68 -19.65 25.64
C LEU A 331 7.58 -21.17 25.45
N SER A 332 7.66 -21.93 26.55
CA SER A 332 7.48 -23.38 26.59
C SER A 332 6.06 -23.83 26.25
N GLY A 333 5.04 -23.00 26.52
CA GLY A 333 3.63 -23.25 26.25
C GLY A 333 3.17 -22.85 24.84
N ILE A 334 3.98 -22.10 24.09
CA ILE A 334 3.64 -21.71 22.71
C ILE A 334 3.78 -22.93 21.78
N PRO A 335 2.75 -23.29 20.99
CA PRO A 335 2.81 -24.39 20.02
C PRO A 335 4.02 -24.29 19.07
N PRO A 336 4.73 -25.39 18.77
CA PRO A 336 5.90 -25.37 17.87
C PRO A 336 5.63 -24.76 16.49
N ILE A 337 4.43 -24.95 15.94
CA ILE A 337 4.00 -24.38 14.66
C ILE A 337 3.95 -22.84 14.66
N LEU A 338 3.72 -22.24 15.83
CA LEU A 338 3.75 -20.78 16.01
C LEU A 338 5.17 -20.29 16.31
N ARG A 339 6.04 -21.12 16.89
CA ARG A 339 7.46 -20.75 17.10
C ARG A 339 8.23 -20.53 15.80
N SER A 340 7.81 -21.15 14.70
CA SER A 340 8.39 -20.96 13.36
C SER A 340 7.70 -19.87 12.54
N ASN A 341 6.71 -19.17 13.11
CA ASN A 341 6.05 -18.06 12.42
C ASN A 341 7.03 -16.88 12.31
N PRO A 342 7.35 -16.39 11.10
CA PRO A 342 8.29 -15.29 10.89
C PRO A 342 7.84 -13.95 11.51
N LEU A 343 6.59 -13.87 11.98
CA LEU A 343 6.00 -12.69 12.61
C LEU A 343 5.99 -12.76 14.15
N LEU A 344 6.28 -13.92 14.77
CA LEU A 344 6.29 -14.09 16.21
C LEU A 344 7.71 -14.00 16.78
N PHE A 345 7.95 -13.00 17.64
CA PHE A 345 9.24 -12.84 18.32
C PHE A 345 9.24 -13.56 19.66
N THR A 346 10.11 -14.55 19.80
CA THR A 346 10.22 -15.39 21.00
C THR A 346 11.32 -14.94 21.97
N GLY A 347 11.96 -13.78 21.74
CA GLY A 347 13.00 -13.24 22.62
C GLY A 347 14.31 -14.05 22.66
N ARG A 348 14.41 -15.17 21.94
CA ARG A 348 15.58 -16.06 21.95
C ARG A 348 16.68 -15.67 20.95
N GLU A 349 16.45 -14.71 20.06
CA GLU A 349 17.42 -14.26 19.05
C GLU A 349 17.82 -12.80 19.17
#